data_AF-A0A5R2NAU6-F1
#
_entry.id   AF-A0A5R2NAU6-F1
#
_cell.length_a   1.000
_cell.length_b   1.000
_cell.length_c   1.000
_cell.angle_alpha   90.00
_cell.angle_beta   90.00
_cell.angle_gamma   90.00
#
_symmetry.space_group_name_H-M   'P 1'
#
loop_
_entity.id
_entity.type
_entity.pdbx_description
1 polymer ?
#
loop_
_entity_poly.entity_id
_entity_poly.type
_entity_poly.pdbx_seq_one_letter_code
_entity_poly.pdbx_strand_id
1 'polypeptide(L)'
;MTIQFKALPTEDVRALQGGGPDAYGNTPERQVSDGDGMPCRHCLKNIAAGDDYLVLAYRPFPQLQPYAETGPIFLHAQECERAVEAEI
;
A
#
# COMPACT_ATOMS: atom_id res chain seq x y z
N MET A 1 -17.17 -17.80 11.16
CA MET A 1 -15.84 -17.59 10.56
C MET A 1 -15.76 -16.11 10.28
N THR A 2 -14.88 -15.41 10.99
CA THR A 2 -14.76 -13.96 10.94
C THR A 2 -13.66 -13.59 9.95
N ILE A 3 -13.93 -12.63 9.05
CA ILE A 3 -12.94 -12.15 8.10
C ILE A 3 -12.33 -10.86 8.65
N GLN A 4 -11.00 -10.78 8.63
CA GLN A 4 -10.26 -9.60 9.07
C GLN A 4 -9.48 -8.98 7.91
N PHE A 5 -9.62 -7.66 7.75
CA PHE A 5 -8.83 -6.88 6.80
C PHE A 5 -7.68 -6.18 7.51
N LYS A 6 -6.45 -6.58 7.18
CA LYS A 6 -5.24 -6.01 7.79
C LYS A 6 -4.66 -4.91 6.92
N ALA A 7 -4.63 -3.69 7.43
CA ALA A 7 -3.92 -2.56 6.83
C ALA A 7 -2.40 -2.67 7.05
N LEU A 8 -1.63 -2.10 6.13
CA LEU A 8 -0.16 -2.04 6.27
C LEU A 8 0.26 -1.25 7.53
N PRO A 9 1.41 -1.58 8.14
CA PRO A 9 1.98 -0.78 9.23
C PRO A 9 2.25 0.66 8.77
N THR A 10 2.03 1.62 9.66
CA THR A 10 2.22 3.04 9.32
C THR A 10 3.70 3.36 9.10
N GLU A 11 4.62 2.76 9.86
CA GLU A 11 6.06 2.98 9.66
C GLU A 11 6.52 2.60 8.25
N ASP A 12 6.09 1.44 7.74
CA ASP A 12 6.44 0.95 6.40
C ASP A 12 5.90 1.89 5.32
N VAL A 13 4.64 2.30 5.47
CA VAL A 13 3.98 3.21 4.53
C VAL A 13 4.64 4.59 4.54
N ARG A 14 5.02 5.11 5.71
CA ARG A 14 5.70 6.41 5.82
C ARG A 14 7.09 6.37 5.20
N ALA A 15 7.83 5.26 5.34
CA ALA A 15 9.10 5.09 4.65
C ALA A 15 8.94 5.14 3.13
N LEU A 16 7.95 4.44 2.58
CA LEU A 16 7.65 4.44 1.15
C LEU A 16 7.17 5.82 0.64
N GLN A 17 6.30 6.49 1.40
CA GLN A 17 5.83 7.86 1.11
C GLN A 17 6.97 8.89 1.12
N GLY A 18 7.97 8.66 1.98
CA GLY A 18 9.20 9.46 2.04
C GLY A 18 10.22 9.15 0.93
N GLY A 19 9.91 8.26 -0.02
CA GLY A 19 10.80 7.87 -1.12
C GLY A 19 11.76 6.73 -0.78
N GLY A 20 11.53 6.01 0.32
CA GLY A 20 12.23 4.77 0.64
C GLY A 20 11.99 3.68 -0.41
N PRO A 21 12.89 2.69 -0.52
CA PRO A 21 12.81 1.67 -1.55
C PRO A 21 11.69 0.66 -1.33
N ASP A 22 11.18 0.11 -2.42
CA ASP A 22 10.25 -1.02 -2.45
C ASP A 22 10.95 -2.38 -2.23
N ALA A 23 10.20 -3.48 -2.37
CA ALA A 23 10.72 -4.83 -2.15
C ALA A 23 11.88 -5.23 -3.09
N TYR A 24 12.07 -4.51 -4.21
CA TYR A 24 13.16 -4.74 -5.16
C TYR A 24 14.26 -3.67 -5.09
N GLY A 25 14.18 -2.73 -4.14
CA GLY A 25 15.16 -1.66 -4.01
C GLY A 25 14.85 -0.44 -4.90
N ASN A 26 13.71 -0.41 -5.58
CA ASN A 26 13.33 0.69 -6.47
C ASN A 26 12.56 1.77 -5.70
N THR A 27 12.67 3.02 -6.11
CA THR A 27 11.81 4.08 -5.58
C THR A 27 10.37 3.89 -6.08
N PRO A 28 9.34 3.99 -5.21
CA PRO A 28 7.95 3.94 -5.63
C PRO A 28 7.62 4.93 -6.75
N GLU A 29 6.90 4.46 -7.76
CA GLU A 29 6.47 5.29 -8.88
C GLU A 29 5.31 6.18 -8.46
N ARG A 30 5.39 7.49 -8.76
CA ARG A 30 4.31 8.43 -8.48
C ARG A 30 3.43 8.64 -9.70
N GLN A 31 2.12 8.57 -9.50
CA GLN A 31 1.10 8.77 -10.51
C GLN A 31 -0.06 9.61 -9.95
N VAL A 32 -0.95 10.08 -10.83
CA VAL A 32 -2.18 10.80 -10.45
C VAL A 32 -3.37 9.90 -10.74
N SER A 33 -4.26 9.70 -9.77
CA SER A 33 -5.42 8.83 -9.93
C SER A 33 -6.47 9.47 -10.84
N ASP A 34 -7.09 8.67 -11.71
CA ASP A 34 -8.29 9.04 -12.47
C ASP A 34 -9.60 8.85 -11.65
N GLY A 35 -9.48 8.32 -10.43
CA GLY A 35 -10.58 8.04 -9.51
C GLY A 35 -11.19 6.65 -9.65
N ASP A 36 -10.70 5.80 -10.56
CA ASP A 36 -11.22 4.46 -10.77
C ASP A 36 -10.23 3.38 -10.31
N GLY A 37 -10.64 2.57 -9.32
CA GLY A 37 -9.97 1.30 -9.05
C GLY A 37 -8.58 1.34 -8.38
N MET A 38 -8.23 2.40 -7.62
CA MET A 38 -6.96 2.47 -6.89
C MET A 38 -7.13 2.30 -5.37
N PRO A 39 -7.21 1.06 -4.84
CA PRO A 39 -7.38 0.81 -3.41
C PRO A 39 -6.07 1.02 -2.63
N CYS A 40 -6.04 2.02 -1.75
CA CYS A 40 -4.89 2.25 -0.88
C CYS A 40 -4.76 1.16 0.18
N ARG A 41 -3.58 0.53 0.27
CA ARG A 41 -3.35 -0.61 1.17
C ARG A 41 -3.16 -0.21 2.65
N HIS A 42 -3.05 1.09 2.94
CA HIS A 42 -2.92 1.64 4.30
C HIS A 42 -4.26 2.05 4.91
N CYS A 43 -5.03 2.90 4.23
CA CYS A 43 -6.33 3.38 4.72
C CYS A 43 -7.51 2.49 4.29
N LEU A 44 -7.27 1.49 3.42
CA LEU A 44 -8.28 0.58 2.87
C LEU A 44 -9.45 1.28 2.16
N LYS A 45 -9.23 2.51 1.68
CA LYS A 45 -10.15 3.29 0.86
C LYS A 45 -9.57 3.48 -0.53
N ASN A 46 -10.44 3.78 -1.50
CA ASN A 46 -9.98 4.19 -2.83
C ASN A 46 -9.35 5.59 -2.77
N ILE A 47 -8.32 5.78 -3.59
CA ILE A 47 -7.67 7.07 -3.83
C ILE A 47 -8.57 7.89 -4.76
N ALA A 48 -8.76 9.17 -4.45
CA ALA A 48 -9.67 10.02 -5.21
C ALA A 48 -9.06 10.50 -6.53
N ALA A 49 -9.90 10.81 -7.51
CA ALA A 49 -9.47 11.42 -8.77
C ALA A 49 -8.68 12.72 -8.50
N GLY A 50 -7.52 12.86 -9.15
CA GLY A 50 -6.63 14.01 -9.00
C GLY A 50 -5.64 13.91 -7.83
N ASP A 51 -5.78 12.92 -6.94
CA ASP A 51 -4.81 12.70 -5.87
C ASP A 51 -3.58 11.95 -6.39
N ASP A 52 -2.41 12.36 -5.90
CA ASP A 52 -1.16 11.63 -6.12
C ASP A 52 -1.17 10.30 -5.36
N TYR A 53 -0.73 9.24 -6.03
CA TYR A 53 -0.54 7.92 -5.46
C TYR A 53 0.80 7.31 -5.85
N LEU A 54 1.15 6.24 -5.13
CA LEU A 54 2.35 5.44 -5.36
C LEU A 54 1.96 4.06 -5.88
N VAL A 55 2.73 3.57 -6.86
CA VAL A 55 2.79 2.18 -7.29
C VAL A 55 4.14 1.61 -6.90
N LEU A 56 4.14 0.47 -6.22
CA LEU A 56 5.38 -0.17 -5.76
C LEU A 56 5.24 -1.69 -5.63
N ALA A 57 6.37 -2.40 -5.71
CA ALA A 57 6.42 -3.83 -5.43
C ALA A 57 6.43 -4.08 -3.92
N TYR A 58 5.43 -4.81 -3.42
CA TYR A 58 5.31 -5.14 -2.00
C TYR A 58 5.21 -6.64 -1.77
N ARG A 59 5.88 -7.09 -0.71
CA ARG A 59 5.88 -8.48 -0.25
C ARG A 59 5.36 -8.54 1.19
N PRO A 60 4.16 -9.08 1.45
CA PRO A 60 3.57 -9.15 2.80
C PRO A 60 4.17 -10.28 3.66
N PHE A 61 5.42 -10.67 3.43
CA PHE A 61 6.10 -11.75 4.13
C PHE A 61 7.50 -11.31 4.56
N PRO A 62 7.90 -11.56 5.81
CA PRO A 62 9.20 -11.12 6.31
C PRO A 62 10.36 -11.88 5.68
N GLN A 63 10.15 -13.15 5.30
CA GLN A 63 11.18 -14.05 4.80
C GLN A 63 10.84 -14.53 3.39
N LEU A 64 11.86 -14.84 2.59
CA LEU A 64 11.68 -15.48 1.29
C LEU A 64 11.32 -16.94 1.48
N GLN A 65 10.19 -17.34 0.90
CA GLN A 65 9.70 -18.71 0.86
C GLN A 65 8.87 -18.90 -0.43
N PRO A 66 8.56 -20.14 -0.86
CA PRO A 66 7.94 -20.40 -2.17
C PRO A 66 6.62 -19.65 -2.46
N TYR A 67 5.85 -19.32 -1.44
CA TYR A 67 4.58 -18.57 -1.47
C TYR A 67 4.74 -17.09 -1.09
N ALA A 68 5.97 -16.58 -0.92
CA ALA A 68 6.22 -15.19 -0.55
C ALA A 68 6.13 -14.29 -1.79
N GLU A 69 4.95 -14.25 -2.38
CA GLU A 69 4.69 -13.49 -3.59
C GLU A 69 4.93 -12.00 -3.36
N THR A 70 5.46 -11.36 -4.39
CA THR A 70 5.65 -9.91 -4.45
C THR A 70 4.81 -9.41 -5.61
N GLY A 71 3.98 -8.40 -5.35
CA GLY A 71 3.07 -7.86 -6.34
C GLY A 71 2.91 -6.35 -6.20
N PRO A 72 2.30 -5.69 -7.19
CA PRO A 72 2.04 -4.27 -7.12
C PRO A 72 0.97 -3.96 -6.07
N ILE A 73 1.18 -2.88 -5.32
CA ILE A 73 0.16 -2.28 -4.46
C ILE A 73 0.06 -0.78 -4.72
N PHE A 74 -1.04 -0.18 -4.24
CA PHE A 74 -1.27 1.25 -4.30
C PHE A 74 -1.26 1.86 -2.89
N LEU A 75 -0.67 3.05 -2.77
CA LEU A 75 -0.70 3.88 -1.56
C LEU A 75 -1.01 5.33 -1.94
N HIS A 76 -1.68 6.08 -1.07
CA HIS A 76 -1.67 7.54 -1.20
C HIS A 76 -0.23 8.02 -1.17
N ALA A 77 0.12 8.99 -2.03
CA ALA A 77 1.45 9.57 -2.00
C ALA A 77 1.63 10.55 -0.84
N GLN A 78 0.52 11.15 -0.39
CA GLN A 78 0.45 11.93 0.84
C GLN A 78 0.09 11.06 2.03
N GLU A 79 0.40 11.54 3.23
CA GLU A 79 0.04 10.86 4.47
C GLU A 79 -1.48 10.63 4.56
N CYS A 80 -1.87 9.38 4.80
CA CYS A 80 -3.25 9.01 5.15
C CYS A 80 -3.29 8.29 6.50
N GLU A 81 -4.48 8.16 7.06
CA GLU A 81 -4.72 7.48 8.34
C GLU A 81 -4.89 5.97 8.10
N ARG A 82 -4.23 5.15 8.93
CA ARG A 82 -4.31 3.69 8.84
C ARG A 82 -5.75 3.24 9.13
N ALA A 83 -6.27 2.30 8.35
CA ALA A 83 -7.55 1.70 8.69
C ALA A 83 -7.47 0.95 10.03
N VAL A 84 -8.54 1.04 10.82
CA VAL A 84 -8.75 0.16 11.97
C VAL A 84 -9.01 -1.26 11.48
N GLU A 85 -8.53 -2.24 12.24
CA GLU A 85 -8.80 -3.64 11.93
C GLU A 85 -10.28 -3.92 12.21
N ALA A 86 -11.02 -4.25 11.16
CA ALA A 86 -12.43 -4.57 11.23
C ALA A 86 -12.63 -6.08 11.08
N GLU A 87 -13.51 -6.61 11.92
CA GLU A 87 -14.03 -7.97 11.86
C GLU A 87 -15.39 -7.94 11.14
N ILE A 88 -15.56 -8.79 10.12
CA ILE A 88 -16.84 -9.04 9.44
C ILE A 88 -17.35 -10.44 9.80
#